data_AF-H8L6S9-F1
#
_entry.id   AF-H8L6S9-F1
#
_cell.length_a   1.000
_cell.length_b   1.000
_cell.length_c   1.000
_cell.angle_alpha   90.00
_cell.angle_beta   90.00
_cell.angle_gamma   90.00
#
_symmetry.space_group_name_H-M   'P 1'
#
loop_
_entity.id
_entity.type
_entity.pdbx_description
1 polymer ?
#
loop_
_entity_poly.entity_id
_entity_poly.type
_entity_poly.pdbx_seq_one_letter_code
_entity_poly.pdbx_strand_id
1 'polypeptide(L)'
;MTIRLKQGAAGGVLGLVLVRAAWIIVPFEGDKRQAYTDIAGVVTACLGHTGADIESGQHYSEAQCQAWFATDETGPGPDRTARKWVAGWLAYPPAWYSGALA
;
A
#
# COMPACT_ATOMS: atom_id res chain seq x y z
N MET A 1 3.88 43.91 -6.45
CA MET A 1 4.61 42.64 -6.67
C MET A 1 3.78 41.53 -6.06
N THR A 2 3.01 40.81 -6.87
CA THR A 2 2.06 39.78 -6.40
C THR A 2 2.68 38.40 -6.59
N ILE A 3 2.96 37.72 -5.47
CA ILE A 3 3.50 36.36 -5.47
C ILE A 3 2.36 35.39 -5.79
N ARG A 4 2.38 34.79 -6.98
CA ARG A 4 1.53 33.63 -7.31
C ARG A 4 2.23 32.36 -6.83
N LEU A 5 1.80 31.80 -5.71
CA LEU A 5 2.18 30.45 -5.30
C LEU A 5 1.52 29.45 -6.27
N LYS A 6 2.33 28.76 -7.09
CA LYS A 6 1.88 27.60 -7.84
C LYS A 6 1.61 26.48 -6.84
N GLN A 7 0.36 26.04 -6.73
CA GLN A 7 -0.04 24.95 -5.84
C GLN A 7 0.64 23.64 -6.27
N GLY A 8 1.75 23.30 -5.61
CA GLY A 8 2.33 21.97 -5.61
C GLY A 8 1.80 21.18 -4.41
N ALA A 9 0.49 20.95 -4.34
CA ALA A 9 -0.15 20.23 -3.23
C ALA A 9 -0.53 18.79 -3.62
N ALA A 10 0.28 18.10 -4.43
CA ALA A 10 0.05 16.69 -4.75
C ALA A 10 0.67 15.71 -3.74
N GLY A 11 1.56 16.17 -2.84
CA GLY A 11 2.26 15.31 -1.88
C GLY A 11 1.58 15.14 -0.51
N GLY A 12 0.56 15.94 -0.20
CA GLY A 12 0.02 16.03 1.16
C GLY A 12 -0.80 14.82 1.60
N VAL A 13 -1.63 14.25 0.71
CA VAL A 13 -2.54 13.15 1.06
C VAL A 13 -1.85 11.79 0.95
N LEU A 14 -1.07 11.56 -0.12
CA LEU A 14 -0.36 10.28 -0.34
C LEU A 14 0.71 10.01 0.73
N GLY A 15 1.45 11.04 1.16
CA GLY A 15 2.47 10.88 2.21
C GLY A 15 1.89 10.54 3.59
N LEU A 16 0.67 11.00 3.90
CA LEU A 16 0.01 10.73 5.19
C LEU A 16 -0.50 9.29 5.29
N VAL A 17 -0.93 8.68 4.19
CA VAL A 17 -1.43 7.28 4.16
C VAL A 17 -0.30 6.30 4.48
N LEU A 18 0.85 6.45 3.83
CA LEU A 18 2.01 5.55 4.02
C LEU A 18 2.54 5.55 5.45
N VAL A 19 2.70 6.74 6.05
CA VAL A 19 3.18 6.84 7.43
C VAL A 19 2.17 6.19 8.36
N ARG A 20 0.86 6.41 8.19
CA ARG A 20 -0.16 5.80 9.04
C ARG A 20 -0.15 4.27 8.98
N ALA A 21 0.01 3.70 7.77
CA ALA A 21 0.07 2.26 7.57
C ALA A 21 1.28 1.63 8.28
N ALA A 22 2.47 2.18 8.12
CA ALA A 22 3.69 1.66 8.75
C ALA A 22 3.58 1.58 10.28
N TRP A 23 3.02 2.60 10.93
CA TRP A 23 2.86 2.64 12.40
C TRP A 23 1.86 1.60 12.94
N ILE A 24 0.94 1.12 12.11
CA ILE A 24 -0.06 0.12 12.50
C ILE A 24 0.36 -1.29 12.05
N ILE A 25 0.92 -1.45 10.85
CA ILE A 25 1.15 -2.78 10.27
C ILE A 25 2.43 -3.41 10.82
N VAL A 26 3.53 -2.65 10.85
CA VAL A 26 4.84 -3.16 11.29
C VAL A 26 4.82 -3.82 12.67
N PRO A 27 4.22 -3.21 13.73
CA PRO A 27 4.22 -3.83 15.05
C PRO A 27 3.31 -5.07 15.16
N PHE A 28 2.32 -5.23 14.30
CA PHE A 28 1.35 -6.33 14.37
C PHE A 28 1.70 -7.50 13.43
N GLU A 29 2.29 -7.23 12.28
CA GLU A 29 2.68 -8.27 11.31
C GLU A 29 4.11 -8.78 11.53
N GLY A 30 5.03 -7.88 11.87
CA GLY A 30 6.46 -8.18 12.02
C GLY A 30 7.20 -8.35 10.68
N ASP A 31 8.48 -8.01 10.66
CA ASP A 31 9.36 -8.14 9.48
C ASP A 31 10.00 -9.53 9.42
N LYS A 32 9.43 -10.44 8.62
CA LYS A 32 10.01 -11.77 8.38
C LYS A 32 10.79 -11.80 7.07
N ARG A 33 12.09 -11.48 7.15
CA ARG A 33 12.97 -11.41 5.97
C ARG A 33 13.21 -12.72 5.24
N GLN A 34 13.00 -13.86 5.91
CA GLN A 34 13.07 -15.17 5.28
C GLN A 34 11.70 -15.56 4.72
N ALA A 35 11.66 -15.90 3.43
CA ALA A 35 10.44 -16.38 2.78
C ALA A 35 9.94 -17.67 3.43
N TYR A 36 8.64 -17.71 3.72
CA TYR A 36 7.95 -18.86 4.28
C TYR A 36 6.66 -19.13 3.51
N THR A 37 6.17 -20.36 3.56
CA THR A 37 4.85 -20.69 3.04
C THR A 37 3.82 -20.50 4.15
N ASP A 38 2.79 -19.70 3.89
CA ASP A 38 1.70 -19.47 4.83
C ASP A 38 0.74 -20.69 4.91
N ILE A 39 -0.30 -20.58 5.73
CA ILE A 39 -1.31 -21.64 5.89
C ILE A 39 -2.16 -21.87 4.62
N ALA A 40 -2.18 -20.91 3.70
CA ALA A 40 -2.89 -20.98 2.43
C ALA A 40 -2.02 -21.56 1.30
N GLY A 41 -0.76 -21.92 1.58
CA GLY A 41 0.17 -22.45 0.59
C GLY A 41 0.84 -21.38 -0.28
N VAL A 42 0.76 -20.11 0.11
CA VAL A 42 1.35 -18.97 -0.62
C VAL A 42 2.71 -18.63 -0.03
N VAL A 43 3.69 -18.35 -0.88
CA VAL A 43 5.01 -17.89 -0.43
C VAL A 43 4.92 -16.41 -0.05
N THR A 44 5.31 -16.11 1.18
CA THR A 44 5.20 -14.80 1.81
C THR A 44 6.54 -14.40 2.44
N ALA A 45 6.90 -13.11 2.36
CA ALA A 45 8.08 -12.56 3.02
C ALA A 45 7.85 -11.12 3.51
N CYS A 46 8.80 -10.61 4.30
CA CYS A 46 8.82 -9.25 4.83
C CYS A 46 7.54 -8.94 5.64
N LEU A 47 6.89 -7.79 5.35
CA LEU A 47 5.63 -7.34 5.95
C LEU A 47 4.43 -7.87 5.14
N GLY A 48 4.29 -9.19 5.05
CA GLY A 48 3.15 -9.83 4.39
C GLY A 48 3.14 -9.75 2.86
N HIS A 49 4.26 -9.39 2.22
CA HIS A 49 4.35 -9.34 0.76
C HIS A 49 4.15 -10.74 0.17
N THR A 50 3.31 -10.85 -0.85
CA THR A 50 3.03 -12.09 -1.60
C THR A 50 3.10 -11.82 -3.09
N GLY A 51 3.70 -12.72 -3.86
CA GLY A 51 3.90 -12.49 -5.29
C GLY A 51 4.77 -13.52 -5.99
N ALA A 52 4.84 -13.40 -7.31
CA ALA A 52 5.71 -14.22 -8.15
C ALA A 52 7.20 -13.81 -8.07
N ASP A 53 7.47 -12.67 -7.46
CA ASP A 53 8.78 -12.09 -7.22
C ASP A 53 9.44 -12.59 -5.92
N ILE A 54 8.73 -13.44 -5.15
CA ILE A 54 9.26 -14.07 -3.93
C ILE A 54 9.58 -15.54 -4.21
N GLU A 55 10.83 -15.92 -4.02
CA GLU A 55 11.28 -17.31 -4.02
C GLU A 55 11.27 -17.90 -2.60
N SER A 56 10.87 -19.17 -2.47
CA SER A 56 10.84 -19.90 -1.20
C SER A 56 12.26 -20.11 -0.63
N GLY A 57 12.43 -19.90 0.67
CA GLY A 57 13.70 -20.11 1.37
C GLY A 57 14.73 -18.99 1.20
N GLN A 58 14.47 -17.98 0.36
CA GLN A 58 15.34 -16.82 0.22
C GLN A 58 15.27 -15.88 1.43
N HIS A 59 16.36 -15.14 1.66
CA HIS A 59 16.42 -14.07 2.64
C HIS A 59 16.57 -12.73 1.93
N TYR A 60 15.66 -11.80 2.20
CA TYR A 60 15.65 -10.48 1.55
C TYR A 60 16.31 -9.42 2.42
N SER A 61 16.88 -8.42 1.76
CA SER A 61 17.42 -7.26 2.44
C SER A 61 16.29 -6.36 2.97
N GLU A 62 16.58 -5.60 4.01
CA GLU A 62 15.64 -4.63 4.57
C GLU A 62 15.17 -3.60 3.53
N ALA A 63 16.06 -3.18 2.63
CA ALA A 63 15.72 -2.25 1.55
C ALA A 63 14.71 -2.85 0.56
N GLN A 64 14.83 -4.15 0.24
CA GLN A 64 13.84 -4.84 -0.59
C GLN A 64 12.48 -4.93 0.12
N CYS A 65 12.48 -5.31 1.40
CA CYS A 65 11.26 -5.37 2.20
C CYS A 65 10.55 -4.01 2.28
N GLN A 66 11.30 -2.92 2.45
CA GLN A 66 10.74 -1.57 2.49
C GLN A 66 10.20 -1.13 1.11
N ALA A 67 10.87 -1.51 0.03
CA ALA A 67 10.41 -1.21 -1.33
C ALA A 67 9.10 -1.94 -1.67
N TRP A 68 9.00 -3.22 -1.30
CA TRP A 68 7.77 -4.00 -1.46
C TRP A 68 6.64 -3.45 -0.60
N PHE A 69 6.89 -3.17 0.68
CA PHE A 69 5.90 -2.57 1.57
C PHE A 69 5.38 -1.23 1.03
N ALA A 70 6.27 -0.34 0.59
CA ALA A 70 5.85 0.93 0.01
C ALA A 70 4.99 0.75 -1.26
N THR A 71 5.30 -0.28 -2.06
CA THR A 71 4.55 -0.60 -3.29
C THR A 71 3.18 -1.17 -2.98
N ASP A 72 3.08 -2.09 -2.02
CA ASP A 72 1.82 -2.71 -1.62
C ASP A 72 0.88 -1.73 -0.94
N GLU A 73 1.40 -0.82 -0.10
CA GLU A 73 0.62 0.19 0.60
C GLU A 73 0.12 1.33 -0.31
N THR A 74 0.94 1.77 -1.28
CA THR A 74 0.53 2.86 -2.19
C THR A 74 -0.34 2.39 -3.36
N GLY A 75 -0.22 1.12 -3.74
CA GLY A 75 -0.92 0.52 -4.87
C GLY A 75 -0.51 1.06 -6.25
N PRO A 76 -0.85 0.33 -7.35
CA PRO A 76 -1.68 -0.87 -7.38
C PRO A 76 -0.82 -2.14 -7.50
N GLY A 77 -0.92 -3.04 -6.52
CA GLY A 77 -0.47 -4.43 -6.70
C GLY A 77 -1.17 -5.09 -7.90
N PRO A 78 -0.69 -6.25 -8.39
CA PRO A 78 -1.24 -6.95 -9.55
C PRO A 78 -2.68 -7.47 -9.38
N ASP A 79 -3.31 -7.19 -8.24
CA ASP A 79 -4.68 -7.52 -7.97
C ASP A 79 -5.63 -6.64 -8.84
N ARG A 80 -6.26 -7.27 -9.82
CA ARG A 80 -7.27 -6.63 -10.69
C ARG A 80 -8.54 -6.22 -9.91
N THR A 81 -8.60 -6.46 -8.61
CA THR A 81 -9.77 -6.27 -7.77
C THR A 81 -9.79 -4.89 -7.15
N ALA A 82 -8.68 -4.38 -6.59
CA ALA A 82 -8.65 -3.02 -6.02
C ALA A 82 -9.03 -1.94 -7.04
N ARG A 83 -8.55 -2.05 -8.30
CA ARG A 83 -8.95 -1.13 -9.38
C ARG A 83 -10.45 -1.19 -9.67
N LYS A 84 -11.07 -2.37 -9.58
CA LYS A 84 -12.52 -2.54 -9.77
C LYS A 84 -13.31 -2.00 -8.58
N TRP A 85 -12.81 -2.19 -7.36
CA TRP A 85 -13.43 -1.66 -6.14
C TRP A 85 -13.37 -0.14 -6.09
N VAL A 86 -12.22 0.47 -6.38
CA VAL A 86 -12.07 1.93 -6.46
C VAL A 86 -12.94 2.49 -7.57
N ALA A 87 -12.95 1.88 -8.76
CA ALA A 87 -13.83 2.31 -9.85
C ALA A 87 -15.31 2.17 -9.47
N GLY A 88 -15.70 1.11 -8.78
CA GLY A 88 -17.05 0.91 -8.27
C GLY A 88 -17.45 1.94 -7.22
N TRP A 89 -16.56 2.28 -6.29
CA TRP A 89 -16.81 3.29 -5.25
C TRP A 89 -16.91 4.70 -5.83
N LEU A 90 -16.10 5.03 -6.84
CA LEU A 90 -16.20 6.28 -7.59
C LEU A 90 -17.48 6.35 -8.44
N ALA A 91 -17.93 5.23 -8.98
CA ALA A 91 -19.16 5.17 -9.77
C ALA A 91 -20.44 5.17 -8.90
N TYR A 92 -20.36 4.64 -7.68
CA TYR A 92 -21.48 4.53 -6.74
C TYR A 92 -21.04 4.92 -5.30
N PRO A 93 -20.76 6.21 -5.06
CA PRO A 93 -20.38 6.65 -3.73
C PRO A 93 -21.58 6.54 -2.77
N PRO A 94 -21.36 6.18 -1.49
CA PRO A 94 -22.40 6.20 -0.48
C PRO A 94 -23.03 7.60 -0.36
N ALA A 95 -24.34 7.68 -0.09
CA ALA A 95 -25.07 8.95 -0.04
C ALA A 95 -24.50 9.97 0.96
N TRP A 96 -23.81 9.52 2.02
CA TRP A 96 -23.15 10.37 3.01
C TRP A 96 -21.85 11.02 2.51
N TYR A 97 -21.31 10.60 1.36
CA TYR A 97 -20.04 11.12 0.82
C TYR A 97 -20.21 12.42 0.01
N SER A 98 -21.40 12.67 -0.55
CA SER A 98 -21.67 13.85 -1.38
C SER A 98 -21.65 15.19 -0.63
N GLY A 99 -21.63 15.16 0.71
CA GLY A 99 -21.56 16.37 1.55
C GLY A 99 -20.14 16.87 1.86
N ALA A 100 -19.09 16.12 1.50
CA ALA A 100 -17.70 16.44 1.86
C ALA A 100 -16.94 17.27 0.81
N LEU A 101 -17.53 17.50 -0.36
CA LEU A 101 -16.94 18.26 -1.48
C LEU A 101 -17.71 19.55 -1.82
N ALA A 102 -18.65 19.96 -0.95
CA ALA A 102 -19.40 21.20 -1.07
C ALA A 102 -18.76 22.32 -0.23
#